data_AF-A0A932DRW2-F1
#
_entry.id   AF-A0A932DRW2-F1
#
_cell.length_a   1.000
_cell.length_b   1.000
_cell.length_c   1.000
_cell.angle_alpha   90.00
_cell.angle_beta   90.00
_cell.angle_gamma   90.00
#
_symmetry.space_group_name_H-M   'P 1'
#
loop_
_entity.id
_entity.type
_entity.pdbx_description
1 polymer ?
#
loop_
_entity_poly.entity_id
_entity_poly.type
_entity_poly.pdbx_seq_one_letter_code
_entity_poly.pdbx_strand_id
1 'polypeptide(L)'
;MNQAITQIKISLPVALKNEVKKRADKWGMTLASYIKYLMVNKVEEEYPTFEASDRVKKRVADSLSGKSKSIKIDNIDEYFAKLKSGSNI
;
A
#
# COMPACT_ATOMS: atom_id res chain seq x y z
N MET A 1 -13.41 10.07 7.50
CA MET A 1 -11.96 10.35 7.48
C MET A 1 -11.75 11.83 7.22
N ASN A 2 -11.19 12.58 8.17
CA ASN A 2 -10.72 13.94 7.87
C ASN A 2 -9.47 13.83 7.01
N GLN A 3 -9.55 14.26 5.75
CA GLN A 3 -8.33 14.46 4.95
C GLN A 3 -7.71 15.77 5.42
N ALA A 4 -6.65 15.68 6.23
CA ALA A 4 -5.84 16.84 6.56
C ALA A 4 -5.03 17.24 5.33
N ILE A 5 -5.28 18.45 4.81
CA ILE A 5 -4.47 19.04 3.74
C ILE A 5 -3.21 19.59 4.41
N THR A 6 -2.04 19.02 4.07
CA THR A 6 -0.74 19.49 4.56
C THR A 6 0.01 20.20 3.45
N GLN A 7 0.45 21.43 3.70
CA GLN A 7 1.30 22.19 2.79
C GLN A 7 2.77 22.02 3.18
N ILE A 8 3.62 21.72 2.19
CA ILE A 8 5.07 21.58 2.38
C ILE A 8 5.78 22.76 1.71
N LYS A 9 6.57 23.51 2.47
CA LYS A 9 7.43 24.59 1.96
C LYS A 9 8.89 24.18 2.14
N ILE A 10 9.67 24.24 1.07
CA ILE A 10 11.07 23.78 1.04
C ILE A 10 11.94 24.87 0.43
N SER A 11 13.07 25.15 1.08
CA SER A 11 14.12 26.00 0.54
C SER A 11 15.18 25.12 -0.13
N LEU A 12 15.46 25.36 -1.40
CA LEU A 12 16.45 24.62 -2.17
C LEU A 12 17.40 25.59 -2.87
N PRO A 13 18.69 25.24 -3.02
CA PRO A 13 19.59 25.95 -3.93
C PRO A 13 19.01 26.00 -5.34
N VAL A 14 19.21 27.12 -6.04
CA VAL A 14 18.66 27.34 -7.38
C VAL A 14 19.09 26.24 -8.36
N ALA A 15 20.36 25.82 -8.29
CA ALA A 15 20.88 24.73 -9.13
C ALA A 15 20.12 23.41 -8.92
N LEU A 16 19.83 23.05 -7.67
CA LEU A 16 19.09 21.83 -7.34
C LEU A 16 17.64 21.92 -7.81
N LYS A 17 16.98 23.06 -7.60
CA LYS A 17 15.62 23.30 -8.13
C LYS A 17 15.56 23.09 -9.64
N ASN A 18 16.54 23.62 -10.37
CA ASN A 18 16.60 23.53 -11.82
C ASN A 18 16.80 22.09 -12.31
N GLU A 19 17.69 21.34 -11.65
CA GLU A 19 17.92 19.93 -11.99
C GLU A 19 16.67 19.08 -11.72
N VAL A 20 16.02 19.26 -10.57
CA VAL A 20 14.78 18.55 -10.22
C VAL A 20 13.66 18.92 -11.21
N LYS A 21 13.54 20.19 -11.61
CA LYS A 21 12.58 20.62 -12.62
C LYS A 21 12.85 19.98 -13.99
N LYS A 22 14.10 19.98 -14.44
CA LYS A 22 14.49 19.34 -15.71
C LYS A 22 14.11 17.86 -15.73
N ARG A 23 14.27 17.16 -14.60
CA ARG A 23 13.81 15.78 -14.45
C ARG A 23 12.30 15.69 -14.48
N ALA A 24 11.57 16.50 -13.72
CA ALA A 24 10.11 16.51 -13.76
C ALA A 24 9.57 16.72 -15.19
N ASP A 25 10.14 17.68 -15.92
CA ASP A 25 9.73 18.03 -17.29
C ASP A 25 9.96 16.86 -18.27
N LYS A 26 11.02 16.06 -18.10
CA LYS A 26 11.26 14.84 -18.91
C LYS A 26 10.14 13.80 -18.80
N TRP A 27 9.44 13.77 -17.66
CA TRP A 27 8.35 12.83 -17.40
C TRP A 27 6.98 13.49 -17.57
N GLY A 28 6.92 14.72 -18.08
CA GLY A 28 5.67 15.48 -18.22
C GLY A 28 5.03 15.83 -16.87
N MET A 29 5.80 15.82 -15.78
CA MET A 29 5.31 16.06 -14.43
C MET A 29 5.53 17.50 -13.99
N THR A 30 4.63 18.03 -13.15
CA THR A 30 4.93 19.26 -12.42
C THR A 30 6.05 19.03 -11.40
N LEU A 31 6.79 20.08 -11.05
CA LEU A 31 7.82 20.02 -10.02
C LEU A 31 7.26 19.49 -8.68
N ALA A 32 6.06 19.93 -8.30
CA ALA A 32 5.39 19.48 -7.07
C ALA A 32 5.06 17.99 -7.11
N SER A 33 4.50 17.50 -8.23
CA SER A 33 4.17 16.09 -8.43
C SER A 33 5.42 15.21 -8.36
N TYR A 34 6.52 15.67 -8.97
CA TYR A 34 7.79 14.93 -8.98
C TYR A 34 8.45 14.89 -7.60
N ILE A 35 8.43 16.00 -6.84
CA ILE A 35 8.91 16.03 -5.45
C ILE A 35 8.08 15.07 -4.57
N LYS A 36 6.74 15.08 -4.74
CA LYS A 36 5.87 14.13 -4.04
C LYS A 36 6.23 12.69 -4.34
N TYR A 37 6.45 12.36 -5.61
CA TYR A 37 6.88 11.03 -6.04
C TYR A 37 8.18 10.58 -5.37
N LEU A 38 9.21 11.45 -5.36
CA LEU A 38 10.48 11.14 -4.70
C LEU A 38 10.32 10.88 -3.20
N MET A 39 9.48 11.66 -2.52
CA MET A 39 9.21 11.47 -1.09
C MET A 39 8.45 10.17 -0.82
N VAL A 40 7.40 9.88 -1.59
CA VAL A 40 6.59 8.67 -1.40
C VAL A 40 7.43 7.43 -1.63
N ASN A 41 8.18 7.35 -2.73
CA ASN A 41 9.02 6.19 -3.02
C ASN A 41 10.02 5.91 -1.90
N LYS A 42 10.60 6.96 -1.30
CA LYS A 42 11.54 6.79 -0.20
C LYS A 42 10.86 6.30 1.09
N VAL A 43 9.61 6.71 1.32
CA VAL A 43 8.81 6.32 2.48
C VAL A 43 8.19 4.93 2.31
N GLU A 44 7.86 4.49 1.09
CA GLU A 44 7.35 3.13 0.84
C GLU A 44 8.37 2.05 1.24
N GLU A 45 9.66 2.29 1.06
CA GLU A 45 10.74 1.38 1.50
C GLU A 45 10.79 1.21 3.03
N GLU A 46 10.35 2.22 3.78
CA GLU A 46 10.47 2.30 5.24
C GLU A 46 9.10 2.32 5.94
N TYR A 47 8.01 2.12 5.19
CA TYR A 47 6.68 2.23 5.76
C TYR A 47 6.52 1.15 6.84
N PRO A 48 6.09 1.50 8.06
CA PRO A 48 6.01 0.54 9.15
C PRO A 48 5.05 -0.58 8.76
N THR A 49 5.61 -1.76 8.51
CA THR A 49 4.84 -2.99 8.49
C THR A 49 4.53 -3.29 9.95
N PHE A 50 3.28 -3.07 10.34
CA PHE A 50 2.86 -3.40 11.70
C PHE A 50 2.94 -4.92 11.88
N GLU A 51 3.51 -5.35 13.00
CA GLU A 51 3.52 -6.76 13.34
C GLU A 51 2.07 -7.26 13.44
N ALA A 52 1.78 -8.38 12.78
CA ALA A 52 0.46 -8.99 12.83
C ALA A 52 0.08 -9.31 14.30
N SER A 53 -1.15 -8.99 14.70
CA SER A 53 -1.62 -9.34 16.05
C SER A 53 -1.51 -10.85 16.31
N ASP A 54 -1.41 -11.25 17.58
CA ASP A 54 -1.30 -12.67 17.96
C ASP A 54 -2.45 -13.52 17.41
N ARG A 55 -3.65 -12.93 17.31
CA ARG A 55 -4.80 -13.57 16.68
C ARG A 55 -4.56 -13.88 15.20
N VAL A 56 -3.95 -12.96 14.46
CA VAL A 56 -3.63 -13.14 13.05
C VAL A 56 -2.50 -14.16 12.89
N LYS A 57 -1.42 -14.05 13.69
CA LYS A 57 -0.32 -15.01 13.69
C LYS A 57 -0.80 -16.44 13.94
N LYS A 58 -1.66 -16.64 14.95
CA LYS A 58 -2.25 -17.95 15.26
C LYS A 58 -3.08 -18.50 14.11
N ARG A 59 -3.96 -17.68 13.51
CA ARG A 59 -4.76 -18.09 12.34
C ARG A 59 -3.90 -18.47 11.13
N VAL A 60 -2.80 -17.75 10.90
CA VAL A 60 -1.85 -18.08 9.83
C VAL A 60 -1.16 -19.42 10.11
N ALA A 61 -0.69 -19.65 11.35
CA ALA A 61 -0.09 -20.91 11.75
C ALA A 61 -1.07 -22.09 11.64
N ASP A 62 -2.32 -21.90 12.08
CA ASP A 62 -3.40 -22.89 11.97
C ASP A 62 -3.74 -23.18 10.49
N SER A 63 -3.71 -22.17 9.62
CA SER A 63 -3.94 -22.32 8.18
C SER A 63 -2.81 -23.07 7.47
N LEU A 64 -1.55 -22.74 7.79
CA LEU A 64 -0.37 -23.39 7.21
C LEU A 64 -0.22 -24.85 7.64
N SER A 65 -0.57 -25.17 8.89
CA SER A 65 -0.58 -26.55 9.39
C SER A 65 -1.80 -27.34 8.91
N GLY A 66 -2.91 -26.66 8.60
CA GLY A 66 -4.17 -27.24 8.15
C GLY A 66 -4.23 -27.54 6.65
N LYS A 67 -3.33 -28.37 6.10
CA LYS A 67 -3.40 -28.83 4.70
C LYS A 67 -4.70 -29.57 4.30
N SER A 68 -5.57 -29.91 5.25
CA SER A 68 -6.75 -30.78 5.04
C SER A 68 -8.11 -30.15 5.35
N LYS A 69 -8.18 -28.87 5.75
CA LYS A 69 -9.45 -28.18 6.04
C LYS A 69 -9.80 -27.07 5.04
N SER A 70 -8.95 -26.85 4.05
CA SER A 70 -9.21 -25.87 3.00
C SER A 70 -10.34 -26.36 2.09
N ILE A 71 -11.34 -25.52 1.90
CA ILE A 71 -12.40 -25.75 0.92
C ILE A 71 -11.86 -25.28 -0.43
N LYS A 72 -11.70 -26.21 -1.38
CA LYS A 72 -11.38 -25.86 -2.77
C LYS A 72 -12.62 -25.23 -3.40
N ILE A 73 -12.45 -24.02 -3.93
CA ILE A 73 -13.53 -23.30 -4.60
C ILE A 73 -13.09 -23.04 -6.04
N ASP A 74 -13.79 -23.69 -6.97
CA ASP A 74 -13.49 -23.63 -8.40
C ASP A 74 -14.34 -22.56 -9.13
N ASN A 75 -15.31 -21.94 -8.45
CA ASN A 75 -16.16 -20.88 -8.99
C ASN A 75 -16.22 -19.66 -8.05
N ILE A 76 -15.93 -18.48 -8.60
CA ILE A 76 -15.89 -17.22 -7.85
C ILE A 76 -17.27 -16.74 -7.37
N ASP A 77 -18.34 -17.05 -8.10
CA ASP A 77 -19.71 -16.69 -7.71
C ASP A 77 -20.14 -17.50 -6.48
N GLU A 78 -19.75 -18.78 -6.43
CA GLU A 78 -20.00 -19.66 -5.28
C GLU A 78 -19.24 -19.20 -4.03
N TYR A 79 -18.00 -18.72 -4.20
CA TYR A 79 -17.23 -18.13 -3.10
C TYR A 79 -17.97 -16.96 -2.45
N PHE A 80 -18.43 -16.00 -3.25
CA PHE A 80 -19.12 -14.82 -2.73
C PHE A 80 -20.50 -15.15 -2.15
N ALA A 81 -21.19 -16.16 -2.70
CA ALA A 81 -22.44 -16.64 -2.13
C ALA A 81 -22.23 -17.24 -0.72
N LYS A 82 -21.21 -18.08 -0.54
CA LYS A 82 -20.87 -18.67 0.77
C LYS A 82 -20.47 -17.60 1.79
N LEU A 83 -19.66 -16.62 1.39
CA LEU A 83 -19.26 -15.51 2.26
C LEU A 83 -20.44 -14.66 2.74
N LYS A 84 -21.40 -14.34 1.85
CA LYS A 84 -22.58 -13.54 2.20
C LYS A 84 -23.55 -14.28 3.11
N SER A 85 -23.62 -15.61 3.00
CA SER A 85 -24.51 -16.44 3.82
C SER A 85 -24.03 -16.66 5.26
N GLY A 86 -22.82 -16.21 5.62
CA GLY A 86 -22.23 -16.47 6.93
C GLY A 86 -21.94 -17.94 7.21
N SER A 87 -22.03 -18.81 6.19
CA SER A 87 -21.67 -20.22 6.31
C SER A 87 -20.14 -20.33 6.41
N ASN A 88 -19.65 -21.11 7.38
CA ASN A 88 -18.22 -21.25 7.67
C ASN A 88 -17.45 -21.68 6.41
N ILE A 89 -16.68 -20.75 5.85
CA ILE A 89 -15.56 -21.01 4.92
C ILE A 89 -14.28 -21.12 5.74
#